data_AF-A0A519VLZ4-F1
#
_entry.id   AF-A0A519VLZ4-F1
#
_cell.length_a   1.000
_cell.length_b   1.000
_cell.length_c   1.000
_cell.angle_alpha   90.00
_cell.angle_beta   90.00
_cell.angle_gamma   90.00
#
_symmetry.space_group_name_H-M   'P 1'
#
loop_
_entity.id
_entity.type
_entity.pdbx_description
1 polymer ?
#
loop_
_entity_poly.entity_id
_entity_poly.type
_entity_poly.pdbx_seq_one_letter_code
_entity_poly.pdbx_strand_id
1 'polypeptide(L)'
;MIITYQGRHLNQGLKFDFLVKLISLMTLTTILFCQTALAQNKTVFVAASPKGEDATLSVISALKKCRETKATKLVFTKGTYTFEPDFATEKYVFVSNNDEGLKRFVFDLSGMRDLEIDGQGSQFIFNGFLCPFLLQRSKRITVKNLSIDFKRTFHSEGTIIAAYKDSLDIAFTKAYPYSVHNNKLMFTGDQVIGKDNGGEPKRVNYPFWHLLEFDAIKREPVQTAFDYLNVQNMVVKDLGPGRVRIHFPRLKGSIGNTLIFNATDRLVPGFTISDSEDVSVRNITIFHAGGVGILAQRTNNILVDSVKVIAAPGRMVSTAADATHFVNCGGKITLQHSTFESMMDDATNIHGIYVKIMKIISPNEVVVKLMHYQQFGFDFLAPNSKIEITEAESLITYGETTVLKTERLNKEFTRITMKDPLSSKVKVGDVIASTEQYPDVLMKNCSVQKNRARGILLGSRGKIVIDGNYFHTHCAAINLEGDGRYWFEQSGVRDLTIRNNTFDNCNYGFMLGLGVIMVSSGIEEHKKAESRYNRNILIERNTFKIFNPCILSGYSVDNLTFRNNKIEKTTDYEFLDWFKNMNLQNFMLTNSSNLKIEK
;
A
#
# COMPACT_ATOMS: atom_id res chain seq x y z
N MET A 1 25.29 35.80 -93.19
CA MET A 1 24.11 34.93 -93.31
C MET A 1 24.57 33.63 -93.94
N ILE A 2 24.81 32.59 -93.14
CA ILE A 2 24.78 31.15 -93.44
C ILE A 2 25.09 30.43 -92.12
N ILE A 3 24.21 29.48 -91.82
CA ILE A 3 24.10 28.64 -90.64
C ILE A 3 25.09 27.48 -90.75
N THR A 4 25.69 27.00 -89.65
CA THR A 4 25.69 25.56 -89.31
C THR A 4 26.11 25.24 -87.89
N TYR A 5 25.48 24.18 -87.42
CA TYR A 5 25.37 23.60 -86.08
C TYR A 5 26.15 22.27 -86.08
N GLN A 6 26.83 21.90 -85.00
CA GLN A 6 27.06 20.52 -84.50
C GLN A 6 28.05 20.59 -83.31
N GLY A 7 27.90 19.87 -82.20
CA GLY A 7 27.02 18.75 -81.92
C GLY A 7 26.81 18.50 -80.42
N ARG A 8 25.79 17.69 -80.11
CA ARG A 8 25.52 17.08 -78.80
C ARG A 8 26.22 15.73 -78.73
N HIS A 9 26.86 15.42 -77.60
CA HIS A 9 26.95 14.04 -77.12
C HIS A 9 26.84 13.97 -75.59
N LEU A 10 25.83 13.24 -75.15
CA LEU A 10 25.79 12.28 -74.04
C LEU A 10 26.15 12.77 -72.62
N ASN A 11 25.11 12.97 -71.81
CA ASN A 11 25.19 12.82 -70.35
C ASN A 11 24.01 11.96 -69.85
N GLN A 12 23.76 10.83 -70.52
CA GLN A 12 22.70 9.87 -70.17
C GLN A 12 23.12 8.87 -69.08
N GLY A 13 24.43 8.65 -68.85
CA GLY A 13 24.93 7.73 -67.81
C GLY A 13 24.68 8.22 -66.38
N LEU A 14 24.83 9.53 -66.12
CA LEU A 14 24.68 10.08 -64.76
C LEU A 14 23.24 10.06 -64.24
N LYS A 15 22.22 10.09 -65.13
CA LYS A 15 20.82 10.04 -64.69
C LYS A 15 20.36 8.64 -64.32
N PHE A 16 20.92 7.60 -64.94
CA PHE A 16 20.55 6.22 -64.65
C PHE A 16 21.15 5.75 -63.32
N ASP A 17 22.43 6.04 -63.06
CA ASP A 17 23.08 5.72 -61.78
C ASP A 17 22.46 6.46 -60.58
N PHE A 18 22.03 7.71 -60.79
CA PHE A 18 21.36 8.47 -59.74
C PHE A 18 19.96 7.90 -59.44
N LEU A 19 19.22 7.48 -60.47
CA LEU A 19 17.90 6.86 -60.29
C LEU A 19 18.00 5.48 -59.64
N VAL A 20 19.00 4.67 -60.01
CA VAL A 20 19.26 3.37 -59.37
C VAL A 20 19.68 3.54 -57.91
N LYS A 21 20.55 4.51 -57.58
CA LYS A 21 20.90 4.82 -56.19
C LYS A 21 19.72 5.35 -55.39
N LEU A 22 18.83 6.16 -55.98
CA LEU A 22 17.65 6.68 -55.31
C LEU A 22 16.61 5.57 -55.05
N ILE A 23 16.41 4.66 -56.01
CA ILE A 23 15.55 3.49 -55.83
C ILE A 23 16.14 2.55 -54.78
N SER A 24 17.45 2.27 -54.83
CA SER A 24 18.14 1.47 -53.80
C SER A 24 18.02 2.08 -52.40
N LEU A 25 18.17 3.41 -52.28
CA LEU A 25 18.03 4.13 -51.00
C LEU A 25 16.57 4.14 -50.51
N MET A 26 15.58 4.26 -51.41
CA MET A 26 14.16 4.16 -51.09
C MET A 26 13.74 2.73 -50.72
N THR A 27 14.30 1.68 -51.35
CA THR A 27 14.09 0.29 -50.94
C THR A 27 14.79 -0.03 -49.61
N LEU A 28 15.98 0.53 -49.35
CA LEU A 28 16.67 0.31 -48.08
C LEU A 28 15.96 1.02 -46.92
N THR A 29 15.41 2.22 -47.15
CA THR A 29 14.60 2.94 -46.16
C THR A 29 13.22 2.32 -45.97
N THR A 30 12.56 1.78 -47.00
CA THR A 30 11.32 1.02 -46.81
C THR A 30 11.56 -0.34 -46.15
N ILE A 31 12.69 -1.02 -46.37
CA ILE A 31 13.04 -2.24 -45.62
C ILE A 31 13.40 -1.91 -44.16
N LEU A 32 14.07 -0.78 -43.88
CA LEU A 32 14.31 -0.32 -42.49
C LEU A 32 13.02 0.17 -41.80
N PHE A 33 12.08 0.80 -42.50
CA PHE A 33 10.79 1.23 -41.94
C PHE A 33 9.75 0.10 -41.87
N CYS A 34 9.89 -0.97 -42.65
CA CYS A 34 9.05 -2.17 -42.53
C CYS A 34 9.55 -3.12 -41.43
N GLN A 35 10.82 -3.02 -41.02
CA GLN A 35 11.33 -3.71 -39.81
C GLN A 35 10.99 -3.00 -38.49
N THR A 36 10.60 -1.72 -38.51
CA THR A 36 10.14 -1.00 -37.31
C THR A 36 8.63 -1.10 -37.04
N ALA A 37 7.89 -1.88 -37.85
CA ALA A 37 6.43 -2.05 -37.71
C ALA A 37 5.95 -3.50 -37.48
N LEU A 38 6.86 -4.42 -37.14
CA LEU A 38 6.51 -5.70 -36.53
C LEU A 38 7.45 -5.95 -35.35
N ALA A 39 7.23 -5.23 -34.23
CA ALA A 39 7.55 -5.84 -32.96
C ALA A 39 6.68 -7.11 -32.88
N GLN A 40 7.21 -8.25 -33.34
CA GLN A 40 6.58 -9.54 -33.07
C GLN A 40 6.36 -9.56 -31.56
N ASN A 41 5.11 -9.58 -31.12
CA ASN A 41 4.73 -9.73 -29.72
C ASN A 41 5.24 -11.09 -29.26
N LYS A 42 6.52 -11.12 -28.87
CA LYS A 42 7.18 -12.32 -28.38
C LYS A 42 6.50 -12.67 -27.08
N THR A 43 5.72 -13.74 -27.16
CA THR A 43 4.97 -14.29 -26.04
C THR A 43 5.75 -15.47 -25.50
N VAL A 44 6.03 -15.46 -24.20
CA VAL A 44 6.59 -16.60 -23.48
C VAL A 44 5.46 -17.25 -22.71
N PHE A 45 5.30 -18.56 -22.86
CA PHE A 45 4.39 -19.35 -22.04
C PHE A 45 5.15 -19.98 -20.88
N VAL A 46 4.56 -19.96 -19.70
CA VAL A 46 5.14 -20.64 -18.53
C VAL A 46 4.94 -22.14 -18.69
N ALA A 47 6.05 -22.88 -18.84
CA ALA A 47 6.07 -24.32 -19.01
C ALA A 47 5.95 -25.06 -17.67
N ALA A 48 4.91 -24.76 -16.88
CA ALA A 48 4.58 -25.44 -15.63
C ALA A 48 3.28 -26.24 -15.76
N SER A 49 3.27 -27.45 -15.20
CA SER A 49 2.04 -28.25 -15.07
C SER A 49 1.16 -27.66 -13.96
N PRO A 50 -0.13 -27.33 -14.23
CA PRO A 50 -1.04 -26.77 -13.22
C PRO A 50 -1.57 -27.82 -12.22
N LYS A 51 -0.81 -28.90 -11.97
CA LYS A 51 -1.21 -30.07 -11.15
C LYS A 51 -0.66 -30.04 -9.71
N GLY A 52 -0.28 -28.87 -9.20
CA GLY A 52 0.15 -28.69 -7.80
C GLY A 52 1.63 -28.96 -7.52
N GLU A 53 2.44 -29.21 -8.55
CA GLU A 53 3.91 -29.21 -8.44
C GLU A 53 4.44 -27.78 -8.26
N ASP A 54 5.64 -27.64 -7.68
CA ASP A 54 6.29 -26.34 -7.52
C ASP A 54 6.63 -25.71 -8.87
N ALA A 55 5.96 -24.61 -9.19
CA ALA A 55 6.12 -23.88 -10.45
C ALA A 55 7.25 -22.83 -10.42
N THR A 56 7.95 -22.68 -9.29
CA THR A 56 8.93 -21.60 -9.07
C THR A 56 10.05 -21.59 -10.12
N LEU A 57 10.71 -22.72 -10.37
CA LEU A 57 11.76 -22.83 -11.40
C LEU A 57 11.26 -22.53 -12.81
N SER A 58 10.01 -22.91 -13.11
CA SER A 58 9.38 -22.66 -14.41
C SER A 58 9.16 -21.18 -14.63
N VAL A 59 8.72 -20.45 -13.59
CA VAL A 59 8.57 -18.99 -13.64
C VAL A 59 9.92 -18.30 -13.80
N ILE A 60 10.93 -18.70 -13.05
CA ILE A 60 12.29 -18.13 -13.15
C ILE A 60 12.85 -18.33 -14.57
N SER A 61 12.69 -19.53 -15.12
CA SER A 61 13.13 -19.85 -16.48
C SER A 61 12.38 -19.02 -17.52
N ALA A 62 11.06 -18.85 -17.36
CA ALA A 62 10.25 -18.03 -18.26
C ALA A 62 10.62 -16.54 -18.18
N LEU A 63 10.87 -16.00 -16.98
CA LEU A 63 11.32 -14.61 -16.81
C LEU A 63 12.71 -14.39 -17.40
N LYS A 64 13.64 -15.34 -17.22
CA LYS A 64 14.94 -15.30 -17.90
C LYS A 64 14.77 -15.27 -19.42
N LYS A 65 13.89 -16.11 -19.97
CA LYS A 65 13.59 -16.11 -21.40
C LYS A 65 12.99 -14.79 -21.87
N CYS A 66 12.09 -14.19 -21.09
CA CYS A 66 11.54 -12.87 -21.39
C CYS A 66 12.64 -11.81 -21.49
N ARG A 67 13.62 -11.82 -20.56
CA ARG A 67 14.75 -10.89 -20.57
C ARG A 67 15.64 -11.08 -21.80
N GLU A 68 16.02 -12.32 -22.10
CA GLU A 68 16.90 -12.65 -23.23
C GLU A 68 16.27 -12.30 -24.58
N THR A 69 14.97 -12.54 -24.73
CA THR A 69 14.27 -12.37 -26.01
C THR A 69 13.59 -11.02 -26.17
N LYS A 70 13.55 -10.21 -25.11
CA LYS A 70 12.75 -8.98 -24.99
C LYS A 70 11.27 -9.26 -25.27
N ALA A 71 10.74 -10.31 -24.63
CA ALA A 71 9.33 -10.66 -24.72
C ALA A 71 8.45 -9.56 -24.13
N THR A 72 7.33 -9.26 -24.81
CA THR A 72 6.37 -8.26 -24.36
C THR A 72 5.21 -8.87 -23.58
N LYS A 73 5.08 -10.21 -23.60
CA LYS A 73 4.03 -10.93 -22.89
C LYS A 73 4.54 -12.23 -22.27
N LEU A 74 4.19 -12.45 -21.00
CA LEU A 74 4.34 -13.71 -20.27
C LEU A 74 2.94 -14.25 -19.95
N VAL A 75 2.68 -15.50 -20.32
CA VAL A 75 1.33 -16.08 -20.24
C VAL A 75 1.35 -17.37 -19.45
N PHE A 76 0.41 -17.47 -18.51
CA PHE A 76 0.07 -18.74 -17.84
C PHE A 76 -1.13 -19.36 -18.54
N THR A 77 -1.10 -20.68 -18.72
CA THR A 77 -2.32 -21.42 -19.03
C THR A 77 -3.21 -21.40 -17.80
N LYS A 78 -4.52 -21.24 -17.94
CA LYS A 78 -5.43 -21.20 -16.79
C LYS A 78 -5.27 -22.46 -15.92
N GLY A 79 -4.97 -22.28 -14.64
CA GLY A 79 -4.84 -23.38 -13.69
C GLY A 79 -4.47 -22.90 -12.29
N THR A 80 -4.17 -23.85 -11.40
CA THR A 80 -3.66 -23.56 -10.06
C THR A 80 -2.16 -23.87 -10.03
N TYR A 81 -1.36 -22.88 -9.63
CA TYR A 81 0.09 -22.98 -9.54
C TYR A 81 0.50 -22.83 -8.09
N THR A 82 1.33 -23.76 -7.61
CA THR A 82 1.92 -23.70 -6.27
C THR A 82 3.35 -23.21 -6.38
N PHE A 83 3.77 -22.38 -5.44
CA PHE A 83 5.13 -21.86 -5.36
C PHE A 83 5.75 -22.15 -4.00
N GLU A 84 6.93 -22.77 -4.02
CA GLU A 84 7.72 -23.15 -2.85
C GLU A 84 8.98 -22.26 -2.73
N PRO A 85 9.51 -22.06 -1.51
CA PRO A 85 10.59 -21.09 -1.29
C PRO A 85 11.96 -21.53 -1.80
N ASP A 86 12.21 -22.83 -1.98
CA ASP A 86 13.56 -23.40 -2.18
C ASP A 86 14.28 -22.88 -3.43
N PHE A 87 13.53 -22.60 -4.49
CA PHE A 87 14.08 -22.12 -5.77
C PHE A 87 13.82 -20.63 -6.02
N ALA A 88 13.17 -19.93 -5.11
CA ALA A 88 12.79 -18.53 -5.31
C ALA A 88 14.01 -17.60 -5.31
N THR A 89 13.86 -16.42 -5.94
CA THR A 89 14.95 -15.44 -6.02
C THR A 89 15.07 -14.69 -4.70
N GLU A 90 16.24 -14.77 -4.05
CA GLU A 90 16.48 -14.14 -2.76
C GLU A 90 17.15 -12.77 -2.92
N LYS A 91 16.58 -11.73 -2.28
CA LYS A 91 17.11 -10.36 -2.29
C LYS A 91 16.87 -9.67 -0.95
N TYR A 92 17.87 -8.91 -0.52
CA TYR A 92 17.67 -7.94 0.56
C TYR A 92 16.95 -6.71 0.01
N VAL A 93 15.82 -6.33 0.61
CA VAL A 93 15.01 -5.18 0.17
C VAL A 93 14.61 -4.32 1.36
N PHE A 94 14.63 -3.00 1.13
CA PHE A 94 13.99 -2.01 1.99
C PHE A 94 12.60 -1.70 1.45
N VAL A 95 11.58 -1.92 2.28
CA VAL A 95 10.17 -1.83 1.89
C VAL A 95 9.47 -0.93 2.90
N SER A 96 9.14 0.30 2.51
CA SER A 96 8.51 1.26 3.42
C SER A 96 7.26 0.67 4.08
N ASN A 97 7.01 1.01 5.35
CA ASN A 97 5.82 0.62 6.10
C ASN A 97 5.58 -0.91 6.20
N ASN A 98 6.61 -1.68 5.85
CA ASN A 98 6.72 -3.13 5.99
C ASN A 98 8.12 -3.44 6.54
N ASP A 99 8.38 -4.69 6.88
CA ASP A 99 9.69 -5.04 7.42
C ASP A 99 10.71 -5.22 6.30
N GLU A 100 11.85 -4.53 6.41
CA GLU A 100 13.01 -4.75 5.55
C GLU A 100 13.60 -6.16 5.78
N GLY A 101 14.45 -6.62 4.86
CA GLY A 101 15.22 -7.83 5.08
C GLY A 101 15.47 -8.65 3.83
N LEU A 102 16.05 -9.82 4.05
CA LEU A 102 16.22 -10.85 3.04
C LEU A 102 14.86 -11.49 2.74
N LYS A 103 14.37 -11.33 1.51
CA LYS A 103 13.09 -11.86 1.06
C LYS A 103 13.27 -12.72 -0.18
N ARG A 104 12.41 -13.71 -0.32
CA ARG A 104 12.35 -14.58 -1.51
C ARG A 104 11.19 -14.16 -2.39
N PHE A 105 11.43 -14.05 -3.69
CA PHE A 105 10.47 -13.61 -4.69
C PHE A 105 10.30 -14.66 -5.78
N VAL A 106 9.04 -14.93 -6.15
CA VAL A 106 8.72 -15.79 -7.31
C VAL A 106 8.82 -14.98 -8.60
N PHE A 107 8.22 -13.80 -8.61
CA PHE A 107 8.23 -12.89 -9.75
C PHE A 107 9.18 -11.72 -9.50
N ASP A 108 10.48 -11.97 -9.66
CA ASP A 108 11.49 -10.89 -9.70
C ASP A 108 11.52 -10.21 -11.07
N LEU A 109 10.77 -9.12 -11.17
CA LEU A 109 10.66 -8.28 -12.38
C LEU A 109 11.67 -7.13 -12.38
N SER A 110 12.67 -7.15 -11.49
CA SER A 110 13.64 -6.06 -11.37
C SER A 110 14.29 -5.70 -12.70
N GLY A 111 14.29 -4.43 -13.07
CA GLY A 111 14.87 -3.93 -14.32
C GLY A 111 14.09 -4.29 -15.60
N MET A 112 12.93 -4.95 -15.50
CA MET A 112 12.14 -5.31 -16.68
C MET A 112 11.40 -4.10 -17.26
N ARG A 113 11.17 -4.14 -18.56
CA ARG A 113 10.48 -3.08 -19.31
C ARG A 113 9.51 -3.70 -20.30
N ASP A 114 8.38 -3.04 -20.54
CA ASP A 114 7.45 -3.37 -21.63
C ASP A 114 6.89 -4.79 -21.55
N LEU A 115 6.52 -5.26 -20.34
CA LEU A 115 6.06 -6.63 -20.12
C LEU A 115 4.63 -6.66 -19.54
N GLU A 116 3.76 -7.43 -20.20
CA GLU A 116 2.49 -7.89 -19.67
C GLU A 116 2.60 -9.32 -19.12
N ILE A 117 2.19 -9.54 -17.87
CA ILE A 117 1.99 -10.87 -17.28
C ILE A 117 0.49 -11.13 -17.22
N ASP A 118 0.04 -12.15 -17.94
CA ASP A 118 -1.37 -12.54 -18.06
C ASP A 118 -1.58 -13.93 -17.45
N GLY A 119 -2.24 -13.98 -16.30
CA GLY A 119 -2.55 -15.22 -15.61
C GLY A 119 -3.70 -16.00 -16.21
N GLN A 120 -4.46 -15.43 -17.16
CA GLN A 120 -5.65 -16.06 -17.77
C GLN A 120 -6.69 -16.63 -16.77
N GLY A 121 -6.82 -16.00 -15.60
CA GLY A 121 -7.70 -16.42 -14.51
C GLY A 121 -7.11 -17.54 -13.64
N SER A 122 -5.79 -17.70 -13.63
CA SER A 122 -5.08 -18.69 -12.80
C SER A 122 -5.07 -18.30 -11.31
N GLN A 123 -4.95 -19.32 -10.47
CA GLN A 123 -4.77 -19.18 -9.02
C GLN A 123 -3.31 -19.46 -8.65
N PHE A 124 -2.67 -18.52 -7.97
CA PHE A 124 -1.30 -18.62 -7.48
C PHE A 124 -1.32 -18.83 -5.96
N ILE A 125 -0.85 -20.00 -5.53
CA ILE A 125 -0.81 -20.43 -4.13
C ILE A 125 0.64 -20.46 -3.67
N PHE A 126 0.99 -19.59 -2.74
CA PHE A 126 2.33 -19.48 -2.18
C PHE A 126 2.43 -20.28 -0.88
N ASN A 127 3.56 -20.94 -0.64
CA ASN A 127 3.80 -21.68 0.60
C ASN A 127 4.89 -21.02 1.44
N GLY A 128 4.57 -20.69 2.68
CA GLY A 128 5.51 -20.06 3.62
C GLY A 128 5.80 -18.60 3.31
N PHE A 129 6.96 -18.13 3.78
CA PHE A 129 7.38 -16.73 3.71
C PHE A 129 7.97 -16.39 2.33
N LEU A 130 7.09 -16.30 1.34
CA LEU A 130 7.42 -16.11 -0.07
C LEU A 130 6.67 -14.92 -0.65
N CYS A 131 7.39 -13.88 -1.07
CA CYS A 131 6.80 -12.69 -1.67
C CYS A 131 6.42 -12.95 -3.13
N PRO A 132 5.18 -12.64 -3.57
CA PRO A 132 4.77 -12.88 -4.94
C PRO A 132 5.55 -12.03 -5.95
N PHE A 133 5.43 -10.70 -5.92
CA PHE A 133 5.94 -9.81 -6.98
C PHE A 133 6.93 -8.76 -6.46
N LEU A 134 8.10 -8.66 -7.11
CA LEU A 134 9.03 -7.55 -6.97
C LEU A 134 9.17 -6.81 -8.31
N LEU A 135 8.75 -5.55 -8.34
CA LEU A 135 8.92 -4.63 -9.46
C LEU A 135 9.88 -3.52 -9.02
N GLN A 136 11.18 -3.77 -9.13
CA GLN A 136 12.20 -2.78 -8.76
C GLN A 136 12.85 -2.18 -10.01
N ARG A 137 12.90 -0.84 -10.14
CA ARG A 137 13.48 -0.17 -11.32
C ARG A 137 12.89 -0.68 -12.64
N SER A 138 11.57 -0.90 -12.65
CA SER A 138 10.84 -1.46 -13.80
C SER A 138 10.02 -0.38 -14.49
N LYS A 139 9.70 -0.57 -15.77
CA LYS A 139 8.92 0.41 -16.54
C LYS A 139 7.88 -0.23 -17.45
N ARG A 140 6.64 0.29 -17.46
CA ARG A 140 5.55 -0.22 -18.32
C ARG A 140 5.32 -1.70 -18.10
N ILE A 141 4.96 -2.04 -16.87
CA ILE A 141 4.65 -3.40 -16.44
C ILE A 141 3.15 -3.52 -16.18
N THR A 142 2.52 -4.54 -16.75
CA THR A 142 1.13 -4.90 -16.45
C THR A 142 1.08 -6.30 -15.88
N VAL A 143 0.42 -6.49 -14.74
CA VAL A 143 0.09 -7.81 -14.20
C VAL A 143 -1.43 -7.93 -14.16
N LYS A 144 -1.99 -9.00 -14.76
CA LYS A 144 -3.44 -9.15 -14.85
C LYS A 144 -3.96 -10.58 -14.80
N ASN A 145 -5.25 -10.70 -14.52
CA ASN A 145 -6.05 -11.92 -14.64
C ASN A 145 -5.51 -13.08 -13.79
N LEU A 146 -5.33 -12.88 -12.48
CA LEU A 146 -4.88 -13.94 -11.57
C LEU A 146 -5.40 -13.72 -10.15
N SER A 147 -5.26 -14.72 -9.29
CA SER A 147 -5.42 -14.54 -7.84
C SER A 147 -4.18 -14.96 -7.07
N ILE A 148 -3.91 -14.29 -5.94
CA ILE A 148 -2.81 -14.57 -5.02
C ILE A 148 -3.40 -15.06 -3.70
N ASP A 149 -2.88 -16.17 -3.18
CA ASP A 149 -3.23 -16.68 -1.85
C ASP A 149 -2.09 -17.52 -1.27
N PHE A 150 -2.21 -17.89 0.02
CA PHE A 150 -1.20 -18.67 0.72
C PHE A 150 -1.78 -19.97 1.27
N LYS A 151 -1.00 -21.05 1.25
CA LYS A 151 -1.42 -22.36 1.83
C LYS A 151 -1.82 -22.23 3.31
N ARG A 152 -1.08 -21.40 4.05
CA ARG A 152 -1.40 -20.95 5.41
C ARG A 152 -1.29 -19.43 5.43
N THR A 153 -2.29 -18.74 5.98
CA THR A 153 -2.23 -17.29 6.23
C THR A 153 -1.11 -16.94 7.18
N PHE A 154 -0.78 -15.67 7.39
CA PHE A 154 0.19 -15.22 8.39
C PHE A 154 -0.48 -14.90 9.73
N HIS A 155 -1.73 -14.42 9.70
CA HIS A 155 -2.60 -14.37 10.87
C HIS A 155 -3.22 -15.74 11.18
N SER A 156 -3.84 -15.88 12.36
CA SER A 156 -4.69 -17.01 12.72
C SER A 156 -6.07 -16.55 13.17
N GLU A 157 -7.06 -17.43 13.06
CA GLU A 157 -8.45 -17.15 13.47
C GLU A 157 -8.95 -18.28 14.37
N GLY A 158 -9.62 -17.92 15.47
CA GLY A 158 -10.22 -18.90 16.38
C GLY A 158 -11.62 -18.49 16.83
N THR A 159 -12.53 -19.45 16.96
CA THR A 159 -13.89 -19.19 17.43
C THR A 159 -13.91 -19.10 18.95
N ILE A 160 -14.54 -18.05 19.49
CA ILE A 160 -14.77 -17.90 20.92
C ILE A 160 -15.87 -18.87 21.35
N ILE A 161 -15.54 -19.87 22.17
CA ILE A 161 -16.47 -20.93 22.61
C ILE A 161 -16.92 -20.78 24.06
N ALA A 162 -16.17 -20.03 24.88
CA ALA A 162 -16.60 -19.60 26.20
C ALA A 162 -15.94 -18.26 26.57
N ALA A 163 -16.63 -17.45 27.35
CA ALA A 163 -16.12 -16.17 27.85
C ALA A 163 -16.24 -16.12 29.38
N TYR A 164 -15.18 -15.62 30.01
CA TYR A 164 -15.08 -15.44 31.46
C TYR A 164 -14.53 -14.05 31.77
N LYS A 165 -14.32 -13.76 33.05
CA LYS A 165 -13.56 -12.57 33.44
C LYS A 165 -12.11 -12.69 32.96
N ASP A 166 -11.67 -11.73 32.15
CA ASP A 166 -10.29 -11.59 31.65
C ASP A 166 -9.75 -12.85 30.94
N SER A 167 -10.65 -13.70 30.42
CA SER A 167 -10.26 -14.93 29.73
C SER A 167 -11.31 -15.46 28.76
N LEU A 168 -10.84 -16.11 27.69
CA LEU A 168 -11.65 -16.70 26.64
C LEU A 168 -11.19 -18.12 26.34
N ASP A 169 -12.13 -19.03 26.10
CA ASP A 169 -11.83 -20.31 25.47
C ASP A 169 -11.99 -20.16 23.96
N ILE A 170 -10.96 -20.57 23.22
CA ILE A 170 -10.86 -20.44 21.78
C ILE A 170 -10.75 -21.82 21.15
N ALA A 171 -11.52 -22.07 20.10
CA ALA A 171 -11.41 -23.25 19.25
C ALA A 171 -10.74 -22.88 17.91
N PHE A 172 -9.72 -23.64 17.52
CA PHE A 172 -9.03 -23.50 16.25
C PHE A 172 -9.37 -24.64 15.29
N THR A 173 -9.50 -24.32 14.01
CA THR A 173 -9.58 -25.33 12.95
C THR A 173 -8.19 -25.86 12.59
N LYS A 174 -8.13 -26.94 11.79
CA LYS A 174 -6.86 -27.48 11.29
C LYS A 174 -6.06 -26.51 10.41
N ALA A 175 -6.70 -25.44 9.90
CA ALA A 175 -6.02 -24.41 9.10
C ALA A 175 -5.03 -23.56 9.94
N TYR A 176 -5.18 -23.56 11.26
CA TYR A 176 -4.34 -22.77 12.18
C TYR A 176 -3.65 -23.69 13.19
N PRO A 177 -2.69 -24.52 12.75
CA PRO A 177 -1.99 -25.42 13.64
C PRO A 177 -1.20 -24.62 14.69
N TYR A 178 -1.22 -25.11 15.92
CA TYR A 178 -0.59 -24.45 17.06
C TYR A 178 0.00 -25.46 18.03
N SER A 179 0.83 -24.95 18.94
CA SER A 179 1.31 -25.66 20.12
C SER A 179 1.20 -24.74 21.33
N VAL A 180 1.04 -25.33 22.51
CA VAL A 180 1.15 -24.62 23.79
C VAL A 180 2.36 -25.16 24.54
N HIS A 181 3.36 -24.32 24.78
CA HIS A 181 4.55 -24.69 25.54
C HIS A 181 4.84 -23.61 26.59
N ASN A 182 5.09 -24.01 27.84
CA ASN A 182 5.29 -23.10 28.98
C ASN A 182 4.21 -22.01 29.06
N ASN A 183 2.95 -22.42 28.90
CA ASN A 183 1.77 -21.55 28.87
C ASN A 183 1.78 -20.46 27.78
N LYS A 184 2.54 -20.64 26.70
CA LYS A 184 2.56 -19.73 25.55
C LYS A 184 2.00 -20.41 24.32
N LEU A 185 1.10 -19.72 23.63
CA LEU A 185 0.57 -20.13 22.33
C LEU A 185 1.57 -19.79 21.23
N MET A 186 1.87 -20.77 20.39
CA MET A 186 2.70 -20.59 19.20
C MET A 186 2.02 -21.22 18.01
N PHE A 187 1.64 -20.42 17.02
CA PHE A 187 1.14 -20.94 15.76
C PHE A 187 2.29 -21.39 14.87
N THR A 188 2.03 -22.44 14.11
CA THR A 188 3.02 -23.08 13.23
C THR A 188 2.47 -23.22 11.81
N GLY A 189 3.28 -23.76 10.91
CA GLY A 189 2.83 -24.26 9.61
C GLY A 189 3.45 -25.62 9.28
N ASP A 190 3.07 -26.16 8.13
CA ASP A 190 3.45 -27.53 7.75
C ASP A 190 4.91 -27.66 7.30
N GLN A 191 5.57 -26.54 6.98
CA GLN A 191 6.96 -26.50 6.54
C GLN A 191 7.93 -26.86 7.68
N VAL A 192 8.81 -27.83 7.42
CA VAL A 192 9.91 -28.22 8.32
C VAL A 192 11.16 -27.45 7.93
N ILE A 193 11.68 -26.63 8.85
CA ILE A 193 12.86 -25.77 8.67
C ILE A 193 14.12 -26.31 9.34
N GLY A 194 14.08 -27.56 9.78
CA GLY A 194 15.21 -28.25 10.37
C GLY A 194 14.76 -29.22 11.44
N LYS A 195 15.69 -29.55 12.34
CA LYS A 195 15.41 -30.31 13.56
C LYS A 195 15.73 -29.45 14.76
N ASP A 196 14.98 -29.63 15.84
CA ASP A 196 15.36 -29.05 17.12
C ASP A 196 16.53 -29.83 17.77
N ASN A 197 16.98 -29.37 18.93
CA ASN A 197 18.09 -30.02 19.65
C ASN A 197 17.78 -31.46 20.10
N GLY A 198 16.51 -31.86 20.11
CA GLY A 198 16.05 -33.22 20.42
C GLY A 198 15.90 -34.11 19.17
N GLY A 199 16.11 -33.57 17.97
CA GLY A 199 15.98 -34.29 16.71
C GLY A 199 14.57 -34.25 16.09
N GLU A 200 13.62 -33.57 16.72
CA GLU A 200 12.23 -33.44 16.24
C GLU A 200 12.13 -32.41 15.10
N PRO A 201 11.23 -32.60 14.12
CA PRO A 201 11.04 -31.63 13.04
C PRO A 201 10.67 -30.24 13.57
N LYS A 202 11.56 -29.27 13.39
CA LYS A 202 11.31 -27.87 13.70
C LYS A 202 10.45 -27.27 12.59
N ARG A 203 9.25 -26.80 12.94
CA ARG A 203 8.31 -26.18 12.00
C ARG A 203 8.46 -24.67 11.95
N VAL A 204 8.01 -24.07 10.85
CA VAL A 204 7.92 -22.61 10.72
C VAL A 204 6.95 -22.06 11.74
N ASN A 205 7.33 -20.97 12.40
CA ASN A 205 6.49 -20.25 13.35
C ASN A 205 5.81 -19.07 12.66
N TYR A 206 4.60 -18.75 13.13
CA TYR A 206 3.82 -17.61 12.67
C TYR A 206 3.45 -16.74 13.87
N PRO A 207 4.27 -15.73 14.19
CA PRO A 207 4.08 -14.90 15.37
C PRO A 207 2.90 -13.94 15.19
N PHE A 208 2.26 -13.60 16.31
CA PHE A 208 1.17 -12.64 16.37
C PHE A 208 1.44 -11.59 17.47
N TRP A 209 0.92 -10.38 17.27
CA TRP A 209 1.17 -9.27 18.19
C TRP A 209 -0.07 -8.62 18.80
N HIS A 210 -1.22 -8.72 18.14
CA HIS A 210 -2.47 -8.25 18.72
C HIS A 210 -3.66 -9.16 18.41
N LEU A 211 -4.69 -9.01 19.23
CA LEU A 211 -5.97 -9.69 19.08
C LEU A 211 -7.07 -8.68 18.75
N LEU A 212 -7.99 -9.07 17.87
CA LEU A 212 -9.19 -8.29 17.58
C LEU A 212 -10.39 -9.21 17.37
N GLU A 213 -11.54 -8.85 17.95
CA GLU A 213 -12.79 -9.60 17.81
C GLU A 213 -13.54 -9.18 16.55
N PHE A 214 -13.99 -10.17 15.77
CA PHE A 214 -14.85 -10.01 14.61
C PHE A 214 -16.21 -10.66 14.84
N ASP A 215 -17.27 -9.94 14.46
CA ASP A 215 -18.64 -10.44 14.45
C ASP A 215 -18.77 -11.57 13.42
N ALA A 216 -19.26 -12.74 13.84
CA ALA A 216 -19.32 -13.90 12.95
C ALA A 216 -20.39 -13.77 11.84
N ILE A 217 -21.42 -12.96 12.04
CA ILE A 217 -22.54 -12.76 11.12
C ILE A 217 -22.23 -11.61 10.16
N LYS A 218 -21.87 -10.44 10.68
CA LYS A 218 -21.52 -9.25 9.88
C LYS A 218 -20.15 -9.40 9.21
N ARG A 219 -19.26 -10.24 9.77
CA ARG A 219 -17.90 -10.54 9.27
C ARG A 219 -17.00 -9.30 9.21
N GLU A 220 -17.08 -8.50 10.27
CA GLU A 220 -16.37 -7.23 10.45
C GLU A 220 -15.93 -7.09 11.92
N PRO A 221 -14.99 -6.19 12.26
CA PRO A 221 -14.67 -5.90 13.65
C PRO A 221 -15.94 -5.59 14.46
N VAL A 222 -16.07 -6.17 15.66
CA VAL A 222 -17.21 -5.85 16.53
C VAL A 222 -17.16 -4.36 16.90
N GLN A 223 -18.31 -3.69 16.93
CA GLN A 223 -18.41 -2.25 17.25
C GLN A 223 -17.67 -1.86 18.54
N THR A 224 -17.73 -2.68 19.59
CA THR A 224 -17.06 -2.43 20.87
C THR A 224 -15.67 -3.07 20.97
N ALA A 225 -15.14 -3.63 19.88
CA ALA A 225 -13.84 -4.28 19.88
C ALA A 225 -12.71 -3.25 20.05
N PHE A 226 -11.71 -3.64 20.83
CA PHE A 226 -10.45 -2.92 20.98
C PHE A 226 -9.32 -3.85 20.55
N ASP A 227 -8.25 -3.28 19.98
CA ASP A 227 -7.03 -4.04 19.76
C ASP A 227 -6.39 -4.39 21.10
N TYR A 228 -6.27 -5.68 21.41
CA TYR A 228 -5.45 -6.15 22.52
C TYR A 228 -4.00 -6.25 22.04
N LEU A 229 -3.17 -5.27 22.40
CA LEU A 229 -1.77 -5.18 21.96
C LEU A 229 -0.81 -5.87 22.94
N ASN A 230 0.42 -6.14 22.49
CA ASN A 230 1.49 -6.72 23.31
C ASN A 230 1.10 -8.05 24.00
N VAL A 231 0.39 -8.91 23.28
CA VAL A 231 -0.17 -10.15 23.84
C VAL A 231 0.86 -11.27 24.04
N GLN A 232 2.17 -10.98 23.92
CA GLN A 232 3.24 -11.95 24.19
C GLN A 232 3.30 -12.38 25.66
N ASN A 233 2.74 -11.56 26.57
CA ASN A 233 2.65 -11.85 28.01
C ASN A 233 1.35 -12.57 28.41
N MET A 234 0.53 -12.95 27.44
CA MET A 234 -0.67 -13.75 27.65
C MET A 234 -0.35 -15.14 28.20
N VAL A 235 -1.17 -15.63 29.12
CA VAL A 235 -1.06 -16.99 29.67
C VAL A 235 -2.09 -17.87 28.97
N VAL A 236 -1.63 -19.00 28.42
CA VAL A 236 -2.46 -19.92 27.64
C VAL A 236 -2.44 -21.31 28.25
N LYS A 237 -3.62 -21.89 28.48
CA LYS A 237 -3.80 -23.26 28.94
C LYS A 237 -4.36 -24.11 27.80
N ASP A 238 -3.76 -25.28 27.58
CA ASP A 238 -4.31 -26.28 26.66
C ASP A 238 -5.54 -26.95 27.29
N LEU A 239 -6.65 -27.01 26.54
CA LEU A 239 -7.92 -27.64 26.95
C LEU A 239 -8.21 -28.94 26.18
N GLY A 240 -7.22 -29.49 25.49
CA GLY A 240 -7.34 -30.64 24.62
C GLY A 240 -7.57 -30.26 23.15
N PRO A 241 -7.86 -31.26 22.30
CA PRO A 241 -7.74 -31.13 20.85
C PRO A 241 -8.41 -29.87 20.27
N GLY A 242 -7.60 -28.98 19.70
CA GLY A 242 -8.04 -27.77 19.01
C GLY A 242 -8.59 -26.65 19.90
N ARG A 243 -8.46 -26.74 21.23
CA ARG A 243 -9.00 -25.75 22.16
C ARG A 243 -7.96 -25.24 23.15
N VAL A 244 -7.99 -23.95 23.40
CA VAL A 244 -7.13 -23.29 24.40
C VAL A 244 -7.95 -22.34 25.26
N ARG A 245 -7.51 -22.09 26.49
CA ARG A 245 -7.93 -20.95 27.30
C ARG A 245 -6.87 -19.89 27.26
N ILE A 246 -7.27 -18.67 26.93
CA ILE A 246 -6.44 -17.48 26.95
C ILE A 246 -6.77 -16.65 28.18
N HIS A 247 -5.75 -16.22 28.91
CA HIS A 247 -5.85 -15.23 29.99
C HIS A 247 -5.09 -13.97 29.60
N PHE A 248 -5.79 -12.83 29.56
CA PHE A 248 -5.18 -11.53 29.29
C PHE A 248 -6.02 -10.41 29.96
N PRO A 249 -5.40 -9.38 30.57
CA PRO A 249 -6.14 -8.36 31.31
C PRO A 249 -7.22 -7.68 30.48
N ARG A 250 -8.46 -7.62 31.01
CA ARG A 250 -9.64 -7.01 30.37
C ARG A 250 -10.02 -7.64 29.03
N LEU A 251 -9.55 -8.85 28.75
CA LEU A 251 -9.95 -9.59 27.57
C LEU A 251 -11.45 -9.90 27.63
N LYS A 252 -12.16 -9.48 26.59
CA LYS A 252 -13.58 -9.67 26.39
C LYS A 252 -13.81 -10.21 24.98
N GLY A 253 -14.93 -10.89 24.82
CA GLY A 253 -15.36 -11.41 23.54
C GLY A 253 -16.70 -12.13 23.68
N SER A 254 -17.43 -12.21 22.58
CA SER A 254 -18.76 -12.82 22.52
C SER A 254 -18.67 -14.26 22.03
N ILE A 255 -19.40 -15.17 22.67
CA ILE A 255 -19.44 -16.58 22.24
C ILE A 255 -20.00 -16.66 20.82
N GLY A 256 -19.33 -17.43 19.95
CA GLY A 256 -19.64 -17.57 18.54
C GLY A 256 -18.87 -16.62 17.61
N ASN A 257 -18.34 -15.51 18.13
CA ASN A 257 -17.50 -14.59 17.35
C ASN A 257 -16.11 -15.17 17.08
N THR A 258 -15.40 -14.54 16.14
CA THR A 258 -14.05 -14.94 15.76
C THR A 258 -13.04 -14.00 16.39
N LEU A 259 -12.07 -14.55 17.13
CA LEU A 259 -10.91 -13.83 17.60
C LEU A 259 -9.78 -13.95 16.58
N ILE A 260 -9.33 -12.83 16.06
CA ILE A 260 -8.21 -12.73 15.11
C ILE A 260 -6.91 -12.59 15.90
N PHE A 261 -5.90 -13.37 15.53
CA PHE A 261 -4.52 -13.29 16.01
C PHE A 261 -3.69 -12.71 14.88
N ASN A 262 -3.57 -11.38 14.83
CA ASN A 262 -2.93 -10.73 13.68
C ASN A 262 -1.41 -10.86 13.73
N ALA A 263 -0.80 -11.01 12.55
CA ALA A 263 0.64 -11.21 12.39
C ALA A 263 1.44 -10.09 13.07
N THR A 264 2.57 -10.45 13.69
CA THR A 264 3.49 -9.47 14.29
C THR A 264 4.15 -8.60 13.23
N ASP A 265 4.62 -9.26 12.17
CA ASP A 265 5.54 -8.69 11.20
C ASP A 265 4.87 -8.61 9.82
N ARG A 266 5.22 -7.56 9.06
CA ARG A 266 4.81 -7.28 7.67
C ARG A 266 5.88 -7.78 6.71
N LEU A 267 6.14 -9.08 6.73
CA LEU A 267 7.26 -9.71 6.02
C LEU A 267 6.97 -10.01 4.54
N VAL A 268 5.71 -10.21 4.16
CA VAL A 268 5.34 -10.79 2.85
C VAL A 268 4.27 -9.93 2.17
N PRO A 269 4.63 -8.75 1.65
CA PRO A 269 3.72 -7.97 0.81
C PRO A 269 3.37 -8.71 -0.48
N GLY A 270 2.17 -8.50 -1.02
CA GLY A 270 1.72 -9.13 -2.26
C GLY A 270 2.47 -8.59 -3.49
N PHE A 271 2.53 -7.26 -3.61
CA PHE A 271 3.35 -6.55 -4.60
C PHE A 271 4.29 -5.58 -3.89
N THR A 272 5.58 -5.68 -4.19
CA THR A 272 6.60 -4.69 -3.83
C THR A 272 7.03 -3.95 -5.10
N ILE A 273 6.55 -2.72 -5.27
CA ILE A 273 6.85 -1.86 -6.42
C ILE A 273 7.77 -0.74 -5.94
N SER A 274 8.98 -0.64 -6.47
CA SER A 274 10.00 0.29 -5.99
C SER A 274 10.70 0.95 -7.17
N ASP A 275 10.85 2.27 -7.12
CA ASP A 275 11.68 3.04 -8.08
C ASP A 275 11.26 2.78 -9.54
N SER A 276 9.96 2.63 -9.80
CA SER A 276 9.41 2.17 -11.07
C SER A 276 8.50 3.21 -11.74
N GLU A 277 8.06 2.95 -12.97
CA GLU A 277 7.21 3.86 -13.73
C GLU A 277 6.20 3.10 -14.59
N ASP A 278 4.97 3.63 -14.71
CA ASP A 278 3.89 3.07 -15.54
C ASP A 278 3.56 1.61 -15.17
N VAL A 279 3.06 1.40 -13.95
CA VAL A 279 2.72 0.07 -13.43
C VAL A 279 1.20 -0.11 -13.38
N SER A 280 0.71 -1.23 -13.91
CA SER A 280 -0.72 -1.59 -13.89
C SER A 280 -0.95 -2.94 -13.23
N VAL A 281 -1.83 -2.96 -12.23
CA VAL A 281 -2.35 -4.17 -11.57
C VAL A 281 -3.84 -4.27 -11.90
N ARG A 282 -4.24 -5.26 -12.71
CA ARG A 282 -5.60 -5.29 -13.30
C ARG A 282 -6.30 -6.63 -13.12
N ASN A 283 -7.56 -6.63 -12.70
CA ASN A 283 -8.35 -7.85 -12.58
C ASN A 283 -7.61 -8.94 -11.77
N ILE A 284 -7.16 -8.56 -10.57
CA ILE A 284 -6.44 -9.44 -9.64
C ILE A 284 -7.24 -9.59 -8.36
N THR A 285 -7.31 -10.82 -7.83
CA THR A 285 -7.81 -11.06 -6.47
C THR A 285 -6.66 -11.40 -5.53
N ILE A 286 -6.42 -10.57 -4.52
CA ILE A 286 -5.47 -10.84 -3.44
C ILE A 286 -6.27 -11.36 -2.26
N PHE A 287 -6.19 -12.67 -2.02
CA PHE A 287 -6.86 -13.30 -0.89
C PHE A 287 -6.09 -13.10 0.41
N HIS A 288 -4.77 -13.02 0.33
CA HIS A 288 -3.92 -12.87 1.50
C HIS A 288 -2.54 -12.29 1.17
N ALA A 289 -1.97 -11.57 2.13
CA ALA A 289 -0.57 -11.15 2.18
C ALA A 289 -0.15 -10.99 3.65
N GLY A 290 1.10 -11.35 3.96
CA GLY A 290 1.71 -11.22 5.28
C GLY A 290 2.26 -9.82 5.51
N GLY A 291 1.43 -8.82 5.27
CA GLY A 291 1.79 -7.41 5.18
C GLY A 291 0.81 -6.70 4.26
N VAL A 292 1.30 -5.69 3.52
CA VAL A 292 0.47 -4.91 2.58
C VAL A 292 0.15 -5.72 1.31
N GLY A 293 -1.06 -5.57 0.78
CA GLY A 293 -1.46 -6.18 -0.50
C GLY A 293 -0.64 -5.66 -1.69
N ILE A 294 -0.73 -4.35 -1.97
CA ILE A 294 0.04 -3.66 -3.02
C ILE A 294 0.78 -2.49 -2.41
N LEU A 295 2.11 -2.57 -2.32
CA LEU A 295 2.94 -1.46 -1.89
C LEU A 295 3.74 -0.88 -3.07
N ALA A 296 3.69 0.44 -3.21
CA ALA A 296 4.53 1.21 -4.11
C ALA A 296 5.33 2.28 -3.36
N GLN A 297 6.63 2.36 -3.64
CA GLN A 297 7.50 3.41 -3.14
C GLN A 297 8.28 4.05 -4.30
N ARG A 298 8.39 5.39 -4.29
CA ARG A 298 9.16 6.16 -5.28
C ARG A 298 8.83 5.78 -6.72
N THR A 299 7.54 5.60 -7.00
CA THR A 299 7.05 5.08 -8.27
C THR A 299 6.09 6.06 -8.92
N ASN A 300 6.19 6.20 -10.23
CA ASN A 300 5.37 7.10 -11.04
C ASN A 300 4.31 6.35 -11.84
N ASN A 301 3.11 6.92 -11.94
CA ASN A 301 2.00 6.40 -12.76
C ASN A 301 1.60 4.95 -12.40
N ILE A 302 0.67 4.82 -11.46
CA ILE A 302 0.21 3.53 -10.95
C ILE A 302 -1.30 3.40 -11.18
N LEU A 303 -1.70 2.29 -11.77
CA LEU A 303 -3.09 1.91 -11.96
C LEU A 303 -3.40 0.61 -11.22
N VAL A 304 -4.39 0.67 -10.34
CA VAL A 304 -5.04 -0.47 -9.70
C VAL A 304 -6.48 -0.48 -10.20
N ASP A 305 -6.82 -1.44 -11.05
CA ASP A 305 -8.13 -1.50 -11.71
C ASP A 305 -8.76 -2.88 -11.55
N SER A 306 -10.01 -2.92 -11.09
CA SER A 306 -10.74 -4.17 -10.91
C SER A 306 -10.01 -5.15 -9.98
N VAL A 307 -9.31 -4.63 -8.98
CA VAL A 307 -8.61 -5.44 -7.98
C VAL A 307 -9.53 -5.73 -6.81
N LYS A 308 -9.46 -6.96 -6.29
CA LYS A 308 -10.17 -7.39 -5.10
C LYS A 308 -9.17 -7.79 -4.04
N VAL A 309 -9.13 -7.10 -2.91
CA VAL A 309 -8.45 -7.55 -1.70
C VAL A 309 -9.55 -8.02 -0.76
N ILE A 310 -9.75 -9.33 -0.66
CA ILE A 310 -10.89 -9.92 0.06
C ILE A 310 -10.47 -11.21 0.75
N ALA A 311 -11.06 -11.56 1.89
CA ALA A 311 -10.79 -12.84 2.52
C ALA A 311 -11.33 -13.97 1.63
N ALA A 312 -10.59 -15.08 1.49
CA ALA A 312 -11.15 -16.23 0.79
C ALA A 312 -12.27 -16.88 1.61
N PRO A 313 -13.14 -17.69 0.99
CA PRO A 313 -14.20 -18.41 1.70
C PRO A 313 -13.67 -19.16 2.92
N GLY A 314 -14.35 -19.01 4.05
CA GLY A 314 -13.96 -19.64 5.33
C GLY A 314 -12.95 -18.85 6.18
N ARG A 315 -12.44 -17.70 5.72
CA ARG A 315 -11.59 -16.79 6.50
C ARG A 315 -12.29 -15.48 6.79
N MET A 316 -12.04 -14.86 7.94
CA MET A 316 -12.49 -13.50 8.24
C MET A 316 -11.61 -12.45 7.60
N VAL A 317 -10.29 -12.64 7.58
CA VAL A 317 -9.32 -11.60 7.22
C VAL A 317 -8.66 -11.84 5.86
N SER A 318 -8.45 -10.74 5.13
CA SER A 318 -7.69 -10.71 3.86
C SER A 318 -6.20 -10.47 4.13
N THR A 319 -5.67 -9.25 3.97
CA THR A 319 -4.26 -8.92 4.23
C THR A 319 -4.01 -8.60 5.70
N ALA A 320 -2.82 -8.95 6.20
CA ALA A 320 -2.43 -8.69 7.60
C ALA A 320 -2.13 -7.21 7.91
N ALA A 321 -2.03 -6.38 6.86
CA ALA A 321 -1.95 -4.92 6.93
C ALA A 321 -2.81 -4.31 5.80
N ASP A 322 -2.42 -3.12 5.30
CA ASP A 322 -3.14 -2.34 4.31
C ASP A 322 -3.43 -3.11 3.01
N ALA A 323 -4.53 -2.78 2.33
CA ALA A 323 -4.78 -3.33 1.00
C ALA A 323 -3.83 -2.72 -0.05
N THR A 324 -3.62 -1.41 0.01
CA THR A 324 -2.69 -0.67 -0.87
C THR A 324 -1.93 0.42 -0.11
N HIS A 325 -0.70 0.73 -0.49
CA HIS A 325 0.13 1.74 0.19
C HIS A 325 1.11 2.41 -0.78
N PHE A 326 1.15 3.75 -0.81
CA PHE A 326 1.93 4.54 -1.75
C PHE A 326 2.81 5.57 -1.03
N VAL A 327 4.14 5.45 -1.17
CA VAL A 327 5.12 6.24 -0.42
C VAL A 327 6.06 7.02 -1.34
N ASN A 328 6.09 8.35 -1.24
CA ASN A 328 6.78 9.27 -2.16
C ASN A 328 6.56 8.91 -3.64
N CYS A 329 5.35 8.49 -4.01
CA CYS A 329 5.01 8.24 -5.41
C CYS A 329 4.71 9.56 -6.13
N GLY A 330 4.76 9.56 -7.46
CA GLY A 330 4.45 10.73 -8.27
C GLY A 330 3.61 10.40 -9.50
N GLY A 331 3.46 11.37 -10.39
CA GLY A 331 2.60 11.24 -11.56
C GLY A 331 1.13 11.03 -11.14
N LYS A 332 0.48 9.98 -11.62
CA LYS A 332 -0.91 9.66 -11.28
C LYS A 332 -1.05 8.33 -10.53
N ILE A 333 -1.80 8.31 -9.44
CA ILE A 333 -2.28 7.08 -8.79
C ILE A 333 -3.78 6.95 -9.08
N THR A 334 -4.18 5.85 -9.72
CA THR A 334 -5.59 5.56 -10.00
C THR A 334 -5.99 4.24 -9.36
N LEU A 335 -6.94 4.29 -8.44
CA LEU A 335 -7.64 3.14 -7.88
C LEU A 335 -9.07 3.15 -8.44
N GLN A 336 -9.46 2.15 -9.24
CA GLN A 336 -10.79 2.13 -9.81
C GLN A 336 -11.43 0.74 -9.88
N HIS A 337 -12.77 0.70 -9.82
CA HIS A 337 -13.58 -0.52 -9.93
C HIS A 337 -13.16 -1.64 -8.96
N SER A 338 -12.57 -1.27 -7.82
CA SER A 338 -11.88 -2.21 -6.93
C SER A 338 -12.64 -2.43 -5.62
N THR A 339 -12.40 -3.57 -4.99
CA THR A 339 -13.06 -3.98 -3.74
C THR A 339 -11.99 -4.27 -2.70
N PHE A 340 -12.05 -3.60 -1.55
CA PHE A 340 -11.11 -3.75 -0.46
C PHE A 340 -11.89 -4.12 0.81
N GLU A 341 -11.80 -5.38 1.22
CA GLU A 341 -12.53 -5.93 2.35
C GLU A 341 -11.65 -6.70 3.32
N SER A 342 -11.98 -6.56 4.60
CA SER A 342 -11.50 -7.43 5.68
C SER A 342 -9.98 -7.47 5.89
N MET A 343 -9.26 -6.48 5.39
CA MET A 343 -7.85 -6.28 5.72
C MET A 343 -7.71 -5.79 7.17
N MET A 344 -6.52 -6.00 7.73
CA MET A 344 -6.23 -5.58 9.10
C MET A 344 -5.66 -4.16 9.18
N ASP A 345 -5.56 -3.43 8.07
CA ASP A 345 -5.32 -1.98 8.08
C ASP A 345 -6.11 -1.24 6.97
N ASP A 346 -5.70 -0.05 6.58
CA ASP A 346 -6.44 0.78 5.63
C ASP A 346 -6.57 0.18 4.21
N ALA A 347 -7.56 0.64 3.44
CA ALA A 347 -7.66 0.30 2.03
C ALA A 347 -6.59 0.98 1.18
N THR A 348 -6.28 2.23 1.49
CA THR A 348 -5.14 2.93 0.90
C THR A 348 -4.53 3.90 1.90
N ASN A 349 -3.20 3.99 1.91
CA ASN A 349 -2.47 5.11 2.49
C ASN A 349 -1.55 5.74 1.42
N ILE A 350 -1.62 7.06 1.22
CA ILE A 350 -0.84 7.81 0.23
C ILE A 350 -0.13 8.97 0.93
N HIS A 351 1.20 8.91 1.05
CA HIS A 351 1.96 9.92 1.79
C HIS A 351 3.40 10.07 1.29
N GLY A 352 4.09 11.11 1.75
CA GLY A 352 5.53 11.26 1.67
C GLY A 352 6.23 10.84 2.98
N ILE A 353 7.55 11.00 3.06
CA ILE A 353 8.32 10.74 4.28
C ILE A 353 8.90 12.05 4.84
N TYR A 354 8.71 12.25 6.15
CA TYR A 354 9.50 13.16 6.95
C TYR A 354 10.74 12.44 7.50
N VAL A 355 11.89 13.09 7.45
CA VAL A 355 13.10 12.68 8.18
C VAL A 355 13.45 13.72 9.22
N LYS A 356 13.94 13.29 10.38
CA LYS A 356 14.21 14.18 11.51
C LYS A 356 15.64 14.70 11.48
N ILE A 357 15.84 16.00 11.67
CA ILE A 357 17.16 16.60 11.85
C ILE A 357 17.72 16.16 13.20
N MET A 358 18.82 15.40 13.17
CA MET A 358 19.50 14.90 14.36
C MET A 358 20.71 15.75 14.75
N LYS A 359 21.31 16.44 13.77
CA LYS A 359 22.46 17.33 13.99
C LYS A 359 22.52 18.41 12.92
N ILE A 360 22.86 19.63 13.31
CA ILE A 360 23.24 20.73 12.41
C ILE A 360 24.76 20.85 12.47
N ILE A 361 25.45 20.63 11.35
CA ILE A 361 26.92 20.66 11.27
C ILE A 361 27.40 22.07 10.92
N SER A 362 26.71 22.71 9.98
CA SER A 362 26.95 24.09 9.55
C SER A 362 25.63 24.69 9.04
N PRO A 363 25.55 25.98 8.70
CA PRO A 363 24.32 26.59 8.20
C PRO A 363 23.69 25.84 7.02
N ASN A 364 24.49 25.17 6.18
CA ASN A 364 24.01 24.46 4.98
C ASN A 364 24.06 22.94 5.11
N GLU A 365 24.35 22.40 6.30
CA GLU A 365 24.65 20.98 6.43
C GLU A 365 24.07 20.34 7.68
N VAL A 366 23.37 19.22 7.49
CA VAL A 366 22.68 18.49 8.55
C VAL A 366 22.93 16.99 8.47
N VAL A 367 22.74 16.30 9.59
CA VAL A 367 22.52 14.85 9.63
C VAL A 367 21.06 14.62 9.98
N VAL A 368 20.37 13.82 9.17
CA VAL A 368 18.98 13.44 9.37
C VAL A 368 18.83 11.95 9.63
N LYS A 369 17.70 11.57 10.23
CA LYS A 369 17.36 10.18 10.55
C LYS A 369 15.95 9.82 10.08
N LEU A 370 15.81 8.64 9.47
CA LEU A 370 14.55 7.91 9.35
C LEU A 370 14.16 7.36 10.72
N MET A 371 12.95 7.66 11.19
CA MET A 371 12.60 7.47 12.59
C MET A 371 11.84 6.17 12.85
N HIS A 372 10.80 5.88 12.07
CA HIS A 372 10.08 4.63 12.20
C HIS A 372 10.89 3.48 11.58
N TYR A 373 11.00 2.34 12.27
CA TYR A 373 11.89 1.24 11.84
C TYR A 373 11.48 0.64 10.48
N GLN A 374 10.20 0.66 10.15
CA GLN A 374 9.69 0.23 8.83
C GLN A 374 9.93 1.27 7.71
N GLN A 375 10.54 2.41 8.02
CA GLN A 375 11.03 3.36 7.00
C GLN A 375 12.54 3.23 6.77
N PHE A 376 13.24 2.41 7.55
CA PHE A 376 14.69 2.29 7.44
C PHE A 376 15.11 1.84 6.04
N GLY A 377 16.21 2.43 5.59
CA GLY A 377 16.79 2.25 4.26
C GLY A 377 15.96 2.78 3.10
N PHE A 378 14.90 3.55 3.35
CA PHE A 378 14.25 4.32 2.32
C PHE A 378 15.19 5.42 1.80
N ASP A 379 15.54 5.39 0.52
CA ASP A 379 16.33 6.45 -0.10
C ASP A 379 15.41 7.64 -0.44
N PHE A 380 15.37 8.65 0.45
CA PHE A 380 14.38 9.74 0.38
C PHE A 380 14.85 10.97 -0.40
N LEU A 381 16.16 11.13 -0.65
CA LEU A 381 16.73 12.28 -1.39
C LEU A 381 17.92 11.89 -2.26
N ALA A 382 18.00 12.54 -3.43
CA ALA A 382 19.16 12.55 -4.32
C ALA A 382 19.69 13.99 -4.51
N PRO A 383 20.94 14.18 -4.98
CA PRO A 383 21.40 15.50 -5.43
C PRO A 383 20.40 16.15 -6.39
N ASN A 384 20.20 17.46 -6.24
CA ASN A 384 19.19 18.30 -6.89
C ASN A 384 17.74 18.11 -6.43
N SER A 385 17.45 17.27 -5.44
CA SER A 385 16.10 17.17 -4.87
C SER A 385 15.71 18.46 -4.16
N LYS A 386 14.52 18.97 -4.42
CA LYS A 386 13.84 20.01 -3.66
C LYS A 386 13.27 19.43 -2.38
N ILE A 387 13.45 20.19 -1.29
CA ILE A 387 13.02 19.80 0.04
C ILE A 387 12.32 20.95 0.75
N GLU A 388 11.39 20.60 1.62
CA GLU A 388 10.85 21.49 2.64
C GLU A 388 11.55 21.24 3.97
N ILE A 389 11.76 22.31 4.74
CA ILE A 389 12.20 22.24 6.13
C ILE A 389 11.04 22.73 7.00
N THR A 390 10.58 21.90 7.92
CA THR A 390 9.27 22.03 8.58
C THR A 390 9.40 21.87 10.09
N GLU A 391 8.73 22.75 10.85
CA GLU A 391 8.62 22.60 12.31
C GLU A 391 7.85 21.33 12.65
N ALA A 392 8.44 20.42 13.42
CA ALA A 392 7.84 19.11 13.68
C ALA A 392 6.51 19.18 14.45
N GLU A 393 6.36 20.15 15.35
CA GLU A 393 5.20 20.28 16.24
C GLU A 393 3.99 20.94 15.57
N SER A 394 4.21 21.84 14.61
CA SER A 394 3.14 22.59 13.93
C SER A 394 2.88 22.12 12.51
N LEU A 395 3.83 21.38 11.92
CA LEU A 395 3.91 21.03 10.51
C LEU A 395 3.90 22.26 9.58
N ILE A 396 4.36 23.42 10.08
CA ILE A 396 4.53 24.65 9.30
C ILE A 396 5.91 24.63 8.65
N THR A 397 5.94 24.73 7.33
CA THR A 397 7.18 24.85 6.53
C THR A 397 7.84 26.20 6.78
N TYR A 398 9.11 26.20 7.20
CA TYR A 398 9.91 27.42 7.32
C TYR A 398 10.39 27.94 5.97
N GLY A 399 10.64 27.03 5.03
CA GLY A 399 11.12 27.33 3.69
C GLY A 399 11.48 26.08 2.92
N GLU A 400 11.89 26.30 1.68
CA GLU A 400 12.36 25.27 0.76
C GLU A 400 13.81 25.52 0.36
N THR A 401 14.53 24.46 0.03
CA THR A 401 15.86 24.55 -0.57
C THR A 401 16.11 23.35 -1.47
N THR A 402 17.30 23.26 -2.05
CA THR A 402 17.73 22.16 -2.92
C THR A 402 18.90 21.42 -2.27
N VAL A 403 18.87 20.10 -2.32
CA VAL A 403 19.96 19.23 -1.88
C VAL A 403 21.10 19.31 -2.90
N LEU A 404 22.30 19.68 -2.46
CA LEU A 404 23.52 19.63 -3.28
C LEU A 404 24.21 18.28 -3.19
N LYS A 405 24.26 17.71 -1.98
CA LYS A 405 24.97 16.46 -1.71
C LYS A 405 24.24 15.64 -0.66
N THR A 406 24.23 14.32 -0.87
CA THR A 406 23.77 13.32 0.10
C THR A 406 24.89 12.33 0.36
N GLU A 407 25.11 11.98 1.62
CA GLU A 407 26.03 10.93 2.05
C GLU A 407 25.28 10.00 3.01
N ARG A 408 24.89 8.82 2.52
CA ARG A 408 24.22 7.81 3.33
C ARG A 408 25.23 7.21 4.30
N LEU A 409 25.01 7.41 5.60
CA LEU A 409 25.90 6.92 6.65
C LEU A 409 25.57 5.48 7.02
N ASN A 410 24.28 5.15 7.09
CA ASN A 410 23.75 3.80 7.27
C ASN A 410 22.26 3.77 6.85
N LYS A 411 21.51 2.72 7.22
CA LYS A 411 20.09 2.61 6.86
C LYS A 411 19.18 3.65 7.52
N GLU A 412 19.60 4.24 8.63
CA GLU A 412 18.81 5.22 9.38
C GLU A 412 19.27 6.66 9.09
N PHE A 413 20.58 6.89 9.01
CA PHE A 413 21.17 8.22 8.98
C PHE A 413 21.72 8.60 7.61
N THR A 414 21.47 9.85 7.21
CA THR A 414 22.02 10.47 6.00
C THR A 414 22.51 11.88 6.32
N ARG A 415 23.70 12.23 5.82
CA ARG A 415 24.22 13.60 5.85
C ARG A 415 23.80 14.32 4.57
N ILE A 416 23.29 15.54 4.71
CA ILE A 416 22.75 16.34 3.61
C ILE A 416 23.42 17.71 3.62
N THR A 417 23.93 18.11 2.46
CA THR A 417 24.37 19.49 2.19
C THR A 417 23.33 20.16 1.30
N MET A 418 22.87 21.34 1.70
CA MET A 418 21.82 22.13 1.04
C MET A 418 22.42 23.35 0.36
N LYS A 419 21.73 23.83 -0.69
CA LYS A 419 22.13 25.01 -1.45
C LYS A 419 22.08 26.27 -0.60
N ASP A 420 21.00 26.44 0.15
CA ASP A 420 20.75 27.64 0.94
C ASP A 420 20.98 27.33 2.43
N PRO A 421 21.46 28.32 3.22
CA PRO A 421 21.58 28.13 4.66
C PRO A 421 20.20 27.95 5.29
N LEU A 422 20.13 27.12 6.32
CA LEU A 422 18.96 26.97 7.16
C LEU A 422 18.56 28.31 7.77
N SER A 423 17.25 28.55 7.84
CA SER A 423 16.71 29.65 8.63
C SER A 423 17.15 29.53 10.09
N SER A 424 17.40 30.66 10.77
CA SER A 424 17.74 30.69 12.20
C SER A 424 16.64 30.12 13.11
N LYS A 425 15.43 29.89 12.58
CA LYS A 425 14.33 29.22 13.28
C LYS A 425 14.47 27.70 13.36
N VAL A 426 15.24 27.10 12.45
CA VAL A 426 15.38 25.64 12.36
C VAL A 426 16.17 25.11 13.54
N LYS A 427 15.63 24.10 14.22
CA LYS A 427 16.25 23.44 15.37
C LYS A 427 16.44 21.94 15.13
N VAL A 428 17.34 21.33 15.89
CA VAL A 428 17.42 19.87 16.00
C VAL A 428 16.06 19.35 16.45
N GLY A 429 15.56 18.32 15.77
CA GLY A 429 14.25 17.74 15.98
C GLY A 429 13.18 18.18 14.97
N ASP A 430 13.40 19.25 14.22
CA ASP A 430 12.57 19.59 13.06
C ASP A 430 12.73 18.56 11.94
N VAL A 431 11.82 18.59 10.97
CA VAL A 431 11.74 17.57 9.92
C VAL A 431 11.97 18.13 8.52
N ILE A 432 12.49 17.28 7.65
CA ILE A 432 12.71 17.54 6.23
C ILE A 432 11.91 16.54 5.41
N ALA A 433 11.29 16.97 4.32
CA ALA A 433 10.66 16.08 3.35
C ALA A 433 10.98 16.51 1.92
N SER A 434 10.92 15.57 0.98
CA SER A 434 11.01 15.88 -0.44
C SER A 434 9.74 16.61 -0.91
N THR A 435 9.91 17.61 -1.77
CA THR A 435 8.81 18.31 -2.46
C THR A 435 8.84 18.10 -3.98
N GLU A 436 9.64 17.12 -4.44
CA GLU A 436 9.84 16.85 -5.87
C GLU A 436 8.56 16.43 -6.58
N GLN A 437 7.78 15.54 -5.96
CA GLN A 437 6.64 14.90 -6.60
C GLN A 437 5.51 14.69 -5.59
N TYR A 438 4.31 15.09 -5.98
CA TYR A 438 3.07 14.73 -5.32
C TYR A 438 2.13 14.12 -6.36
N PRO A 439 1.56 12.93 -6.12
CA PRO A 439 0.76 12.27 -7.13
C PRO A 439 -0.62 12.91 -7.22
N ASP A 440 -1.12 13.08 -8.44
CA ASP A 440 -2.56 13.24 -8.65
C ASP A 440 -3.24 11.90 -8.34
N VAL A 441 -4.28 11.92 -7.52
CA VAL A 441 -4.96 10.72 -7.01
C VAL A 441 -6.39 10.70 -7.53
N LEU A 442 -6.79 9.57 -8.12
CA LEU A 442 -8.17 9.26 -8.44
C LEU A 442 -8.56 7.93 -7.78
N MET A 443 -9.53 7.98 -6.88
CA MET A 443 -10.21 6.77 -6.38
C MET A 443 -11.67 6.80 -6.83
N LYS A 444 -12.05 5.85 -7.69
CA LYS A 444 -13.35 5.88 -8.36
C LYS A 444 -14.05 4.53 -8.41
N ASN A 445 -15.33 4.50 -8.06
CA ASN A 445 -16.17 3.30 -8.14
C ASN A 445 -15.57 2.11 -7.36
N CYS A 446 -14.96 2.38 -6.21
CA CYS A 446 -14.43 1.36 -5.30
C CYS A 446 -15.38 1.09 -4.12
N SER A 447 -15.23 -0.07 -3.49
CA SER A 447 -15.88 -0.42 -2.22
C SER A 447 -14.83 -0.69 -1.15
N VAL A 448 -15.01 -0.11 0.03
CA VAL A 448 -14.16 -0.32 1.22
C VAL A 448 -15.03 -0.72 2.38
N GLN A 449 -14.86 -1.93 2.91
CA GLN A 449 -15.69 -2.38 4.03
C GLN A 449 -15.06 -3.46 4.92
N LYS A 450 -15.61 -3.65 6.12
CA LYS A 450 -15.30 -4.76 7.06
C LYS A 450 -13.85 -4.82 7.55
N ASN A 451 -13.04 -3.80 7.25
CA ASN A 451 -11.63 -3.77 7.62
C ASN A 451 -11.44 -3.17 9.01
N ARG A 452 -10.38 -3.61 9.68
CA ARG A 452 -9.63 -2.76 10.61
C ARG A 452 -8.66 -1.96 9.72
N ALA A 453 -8.41 -0.67 9.84
CA ALA A 453 -8.96 0.33 10.76
C ALA A 453 -9.74 1.42 10.00
N ARG A 454 -9.06 2.40 9.37
CA ARG A 454 -9.72 3.45 8.60
C ARG A 454 -10.05 2.94 7.20
N GLY A 455 -10.85 3.70 6.45
CA GLY A 455 -11.04 3.45 5.03
C GLY A 455 -9.80 3.83 4.24
N ILE A 456 -9.50 5.13 4.14
CA ILE A 456 -8.37 5.65 3.38
C ILE A 456 -7.65 6.78 4.12
N LEU A 457 -6.31 6.79 4.01
CA LEU A 457 -5.43 7.87 4.46
C LEU A 457 -4.88 8.64 3.27
N LEU A 458 -5.12 9.95 3.25
CA LEU A 458 -4.78 10.81 2.12
C LEU A 458 -3.83 11.92 2.57
N GLY A 459 -2.61 11.91 2.00
CA GLY A 459 -1.58 12.91 2.25
C GLY A 459 -0.89 13.44 1.00
N SER A 460 -1.43 13.20 -0.20
CA SER A 460 -0.90 13.87 -1.39
C SER A 460 -1.17 15.37 -1.36
N ARG A 461 -0.21 16.17 -1.84
CA ARG A 461 -0.40 17.60 -2.13
C ARG A 461 -0.76 17.87 -3.60
N GLY A 462 -0.82 16.83 -4.43
CA GLY A 462 -1.40 16.89 -5.77
C GLY A 462 -2.92 16.94 -5.72
N LYS A 463 -3.57 16.87 -6.88
CA LYS A 463 -5.04 16.86 -6.96
C LYS A 463 -5.59 15.50 -6.55
N ILE A 464 -6.53 15.48 -5.61
CA ILE A 464 -7.18 14.26 -5.14
C ILE A 464 -8.67 14.27 -5.47
N VAL A 465 -9.16 13.20 -6.09
CA VAL A 465 -10.58 13.01 -6.40
C VAL A 465 -11.04 11.65 -5.89
N ILE A 466 -11.99 11.67 -4.95
CA ILE A 466 -12.66 10.51 -4.38
C ILE A 466 -14.12 10.53 -4.88
N ASP A 467 -14.44 9.71 -5.89
CA ASP A 467 -15.68 9.81 -6.68
C ASP A 467 -16.44 8.48 -6.77
N GLY A 468 -17.70 8.45 -6.32
CA GLY A 468 -18.57 7.29 -6.56
C GLY A 468 -18.19 6.03 -5.78
N ASN A 469 -17.54 6.15 -4.63
CA ASN A 469 -17.11 5.02 -3.81
C ASN A 469 -18.14 4.68 -2.71
N TYR A 470 -18.07 3.45 -2.21
CA TYR A 470 -18.83 2.98 -1.06
C TYR A 470 -17.88 2.72 0.13
N PHE A 471 -18.24 3.20 1.31
CA PHE A 471 -17.48 3.02 2.55
C PHE A 471 -18.37 2.44 3.65
N HIS A 472 -17.87 1.43 4.35
CA HIS A 472 -18.45 0.87 5.57
C HIS A 472 -17.34 0.37 6.52
N THR A 473 -16.80 1.28 7.33
CA THR A 473 -15.49 1.09 7.99
C THR A 473 -15.59 1.16 9.50
N HIS A 474 -14.76 0.36 10.19
CA HIS A 474 -14.70 0.31 11.64
C HIS A 474 -14.29 1.66 12.24
N CYS A 475 -13.27 2.32 11.67
CA CYS A 475 -12.89 3.70 11.98
C CYS A 475 -13.34 4.65 10.85
N ALA A 476 -12.85 5.91 10.84
CA ALA A 476 -13.21 6.88 9.79
C ALA A 476 -13.02 6.33 8.38
N ALA A 477 -13.94 6.69 7.48
CA ALA A 477 -13.84 6.33 6.07
C ALA A 477 -12.69 7.05 5.38
N ILE A 478 -12.46 8.32 5.73
CA ILE A 478 -11.37 9.13 5.19
C ILE A 478 -10.65 9.81 6.36
N ASN A 479 -9.33 9.67 6.42
CA ASN A 479 -8.50 10.40 7.37
C ASN A 479 -7.43 11.22 6.63
N LEU A 480 -7.29 12.49 7.03
CA LEU A 480 -6.17 13.35 6.64
C LEU A 480 -5.20 13.41 7.82
N GLU A 481 -4.16 12.56 7.76
CA GLU A 481 -3.15 12.43 8.82
C GLU A 481 -1.80 13.02 8.37
N GLY A 482 -0.69 12.46 8.83
CA GLY A 482 0.68 12.94 8.69
C GLY A 482 1.20 13.63 9.94
N ASP A 483 2.45 13.35 10.31
CA ASP A 483 3.07 13.86 11.53
C ASP A 483 4.60 13.91 11.42
N GLY A 484 5.24 14.72 12.26
CA GLY A 484 6.70 14.78 12.43
C GLY A 484 7.18 14.18 13.75
N ARG A 485 6.44 13.24 14.35
CA ARG A 485 6.65 12.77 15.74
C ARG A 485 6.71 11.25 15.94
N TYR A 486 5.86 10.47 15.25
CA TYR A 486 5.74 9.02 15.41
C TYR A 486 5.81 8.29 14.08
N TRP A 487 4.86 8.52 13.17
CA TRP A 487 4.86 7.87 11.86
C TRP A 487 5.82 8.55 10.89
N PHE A 488 6.08 9.84 11.07
CA PHE A 488 6.95 10.60 10.16
C PHE A 488 6.47 10.53 8.69
N GLU A 489 5.16 10.58 8.50
CA GLU A 489 4.52 10.59 7.17
C GLU A 489 4.20 12.04 6.78
N GLN A 490 4.75 12.49 5.65
CA GLN A 490 4.47 13.80 5.10
C GLN A 490 3.14 13.80 4.36
N SER A 491 2.32 14.82 4.65
CA SER A 491 0.96 14.97 4.16
C SER A 491 0.65 16.45 3.87
N GLY A 492 -0.55 16.91 4.17
CA GLY A 492 -0.98 18.30 4.08
C GLY A 492 -1.66 18.60 2.75
N VAL A 493 -2.87 18.06 2.58
CA VAL A 493 -3.67 18.14 1.35
C VAL A 493 -3.80 19.59 0.84
N ARG A 494 -3.80 19.75 -0.49
CA ARG A 494 -3.89 21.07 -1.18
C ARG A 494 -5.03 21.22 -2.18
N ASP A 495 -5.61 20.11 -2.65
CA ASP A 495 -6.77 20.09 -3.54
C ASP A 495 -7.46 18.72 -3.42
N LEU A 496 -8.57 18.66 -2.68
CA LEU A 496 -9.31 17.42 -2.44
C LEU A 496 -10.79 17.60 -2.76
N THR A 497 -11.29 16.78 -3.68
CA THR A 497 -12.72 16.67 -3.97
C THR A 497 -13.25 15.29 -3.57
N ILE A 498 -14.20 15.27 -2.64
CA ILE A 498 -14.93 14.08 -2.19
C ILE A 498 -16.37 14.22 -2.68
N ARG A 499 -16.76 13.41 -3.67
CA ARG A 499 -18.08 13.54 -4.29
C ARG A 499 -18.75 12.23 -4.66
N ASN A 500 -20.09 12.26 -4.69
CA ASN A 500 -20.91 11.13 -5.14
C ASN A 500 -20.64 9.81 -4.37
N ASN A 501 -20.02 9.87 -3.19
CA ASN A 501 -19.72 8.68 -2.39
C ASN A 501 -20.90 8.33 -1.48
N THR A 502 -20.99 7.06 -1.08
CA THR A 502 -21.88 6.60 -0.01
C THR A 502 -21.04 6.22 1.19
N PHE A 503 -21.28 6.89 2.31
CA PHE A 503 -20.73 6.55 3.62
C PHE A 503 -21.83 5.85 4.41
N ASP A 504 -21.72 4.53 4.52
CA ASP A 504 -22.72 3.67 5.13
C ASP A 504 -22.23 3.24 6.51
N ASN A 505 -22.77 3.86 7.57
CA ASN A 505 -22.44 3.55 8.96
C ASN A 505 -20.93 3.52 9.24
N CYS A 506 -20.14 4.41 8.65
CA CYS A 506 -18.69 4.44 8.90
C CYS A 506 -18.35 4.94 10.31
N ASN A 507 -17.12 4.65 10.74
CA ASN A 507 -16.64 4.94 12.09
C ASN A 507 -17.55 4.32 13.16
N TYR A 508 -17.99 3.07 12.92
CA TYR A 508 -18.97 2.43 13.78
C TYR A 508 -18.41 1.89 15.09
N GLY A 509 -17.09 1.67 15.18
CA GLY A 509 -16.47 1.10 16.37
C GLY A 509 -15.42 1.96 17.05
N PHE A 510 -14.38 1.32 17.61
CA PHE A 510 -13.50 2.00 18.57
C PHE A 510 -12.62 3.10 17.92
N MET A 511 -12.54 4.23 18.63
CA MET A 511 -12.19 5.55 18.09
C MET A 511 -10.68 5.78 17.96
N LEU A 512 -10.23 5.94 16.72
CA LEU A 512 -9.07 6.81 16.40
C LEU A 512 -9.49 8.28 16.19
N GLY A 513 -10.80 8.57 16.14
CA GLY A 513 -11.39 9.90 15.96
C GLY A 513 -12.91 9.86 15.88
N LEU A 514 -13.57 11.03 15.77
CA LEU A 514 -15.03 11.16 15.94
C LEU A 514 -15.85 11.10 14.64
N GLY A 515 -15.33 11.65 13.55
CA GLY A 515 -16.07 11.83 12.30
C GLY A 515 -15.94 10.68 11.31
N VAL A 516 -16.93 10.57 10.41
CA VAL A 516 -16.85 9.75 9.19
C VAL A 516 -15.65 10.16 8.32
N ILE A 517 -15.40 11.46 8.21
CA ILE A 517 -14.20 12.05 7.63
C ILE A 517 -13.48 12.81 8.75
N MET A 518 -12.19 12.54 8.94
CA MET A 518 -11.42 13.19 10.00
C MET A 518 -10.14 13.86 9.50
N VAL A 519 -9.69 14.88 10.24
CA VAL A 519 -8.35 15.43 10.16
C VAL A 519 -7.66 15.17 11.49
N SER A 520 -6.59 14.38 11.45
CA SER A 520 -5.84 13.96 12.66
C SER A 520 -4.33 14.14 12.51
N SER A 521 -3.89 15.06 11.64
CA SER A 521 -2.47 15.38 11.47
C SER A 521 -1.80 15.71 12.81
N GLY A 522 -0.60 15.17 13.05
CA GLY A 522 0.11 15.25 14.34
C GLY A 522 0.65 16.63 14.68
N ILE A 523 -0.25 17.58 14.87
CA ILE A 523 -0.01 18.97 15.27
C ILE A 523 -0.27 19.09 16.77
N GLU A 524 0.72 19.59 17.50
CA GLU A 524 0.62 19.80 18.94
C GLU A 524 -0.49 20.80 19.28
N GLU A 525 -1.22 20.57 20.37
CA GLU A 525 -2.44 21.32 20.71
C GLU A 525 -2.23 22.84 20.68
N HIS A 526 -1.14 23.31 21.28
CA HIS A 526 -0.79 24.73 21.34
C HIS A 526 -0.38 25.35 19.99
N LYS A 527 -0.13 24.54 18.96
CA LYS A 527 0.21 24.95 17.59
C LYS A 527 -0.98 24.93 16.63
N LYS A 528 -2.10 24.29 17.01
CA LYS A 528 -3.26 24.10 16.11
C LYS A 528 -3.85 25.40 15.59
N ALA A 529 -3.88 26.45 16.41
CA ALA A 529 -4.40 27.77 16.03
C ALA A 529 -3.62 28.40 14.86
N GLU A 530 -2.31 28.16 14.80
CA GLU A 530 -1.38 28.72 13.82
C GLU A 530 -1.34 27.90 12.53
N SER A 531 -1.40 26.57 12.65
CA SER A 531 -1.23 25.67 11.51
C SER A 531 -2.47 25.61 10.60
N ARG A 532 -2.22 25.49 9.29
CA ARG A 532 -3.22 25.20 8.24
C ARG A 532 -2.69 24.09 7.35
N TYR A 533 -2.54 22.90 7.90
CA TYR A 533 -1.83 21.83 7.23
C TYR A 533 -2.61 21.26 6.04
N ASN A 534 -3.93 21.13 6.16
CA ASN A 534 -4.82 20.67 5.08
C ASN A 534 -5.66 21.83 4.53
N ARG A 535 -5.74 21.96 3.19
CA ARG A 535 -6.38 23.09 2.52
C ARG A 535 -7.17 22.68 1.29
N ASN A 536 -8.16 23.52 0.93
CA ASN A 536 -8.96 23.41 -0.30
C ASN A 536 -9.66 22.06 -0.42
N ILE A 537 -10.63 21.83 0.47
CA ILE A 537 -11.38 20.58 0.55
C ILE A 537 -12.82 20.85 0.12
N LEU A 538 -13.30 20.13 -0.89
CA LEU A 538 -14.67 20.17 -1.37
C LEU A 538 -15.34 18.81 -1.11
N ILE A 539 -16.43 18.83 -0.34
CA ILE A 539 -17.24 17.66 -0.01
C ILE A 539 -18.66 17.90 -0.54
N GLU A 540 -19.02 17.24 -1.65
CA GLU A 540 -20.31 17.50 -2.29
C GLU A 540 -21.01 16.29 -2.88
N ARG A 541 -22.35 16.29 -2.87
CA ARG A 541 -23.18 15.23 -3.47
C ARG A 541 -22.90 13.83 -2.92
N ASN A 542 -22.45 13.72 -1.67
CA ASN A 542 -22.29 12.44 -0.99
C ASN A 542 -23.57 12.08 -0.24
N THR A 543 -23.76 10.78 0.02
CA THR A 543 -24.80 10.27 0.93
C THR A 543 -24.14 9.76 2.20
N PHE A 544 -24.52 10.33 3.35
CA PHE A 544 -24.08 9.92 4.67
C PHE A 544 -25.23 9.20 5.37
N LYS A 545 -25.15 7.88 5.48
CA LYS A 545 -26.06 7.08 6.31
C LYS A 545 -25.40 6.85 7.66
N ILE A 546 -25.89 7.51 8.71
CA ILE A 546 -25.17 7.64 9.97
C ILE A 546 -26.03 7.28 11.17
N PHE A 547 -25.47 6.45 12.06
CA PHE A 547 -26.03 6.14 13.38
C PHE A 547 -25.44 7.09 14.46
N ASN A 548 -24.19 7.52 14.28
CA ASN A 548 -23.49 8.57 15.04
C ASN A 548 -23.57 9.89 14.26
N PRO A 549 -23.97 11.03 14.87
CA PRO A 549 -24.17 12.28 14.13
C PRO A 549 -22.89 12.90 13.56
N CYS A 550 -21.68 12.55 14.04
CA CYS A 550 -20.45 13.24 13.64
C CYS A 550 -20.00 12.87 12.21
N ILE A 551 -20.09 13.84 11.29
CA ILE A 551 -19.68 13.67 9.88
C ILE A 551 -18.24 14.11 9.70
N LEU A 552 -17.90 15.33 10.13
CA LEU A 552 -16.56 15.90 10.02
C LEU A 552 -16.00 16.20 11.41
N SER A 553 -14.78 15.74 11.70
CA SER A 553 -14.06 16.11 12.92
C SER A 553 -12.60 16.45 12.63
N GLY A 554 -12.04 17.50 13.21
CA GLY A 554 -10.63 17.82 13.01
C GLY A 554 -10.24 19.25 13.35
N TYR A 555 -9.06 19.65 12.90
CA TYR A 555 -8.47 20.95 13.20
C TYR A 555 -7.48 21.41 12.13
N SER A 556 -7.09 22.68 12.18
CA SER A 556 -6.04 23.25 11.32
C SER A 556 -6.33 23.08 9.82
N VAL A 557 -7.59 23.26 9.44
CA VAL A 557 -8.07 23.22 8.05
C VAL A 557 -8.31 24.63 7.53
N ASP A 558 -7.94 24.90 6.28
CA ASP A 558 -8.31 26.13 5.58
C ASP A 558 -9.12 25.84 4.31
N ASN A 559 -10.15 26.64 4.06
CA ASN A 559 -10.96 26.59 2.84
C ASN A 559 -11.61 25.20 2.63
N LEU A 560 -12.55 24.85 3.51
CA LEU A 560 -13.38 23.64 3.37
C LEU A 560 -14.80 24.03 3.01
N THR A 561 -15.34 23.41 1.97
CA THR A 561 -16.75 23.56 1.55
C THR A 561 -17.46 22.21 1.63
N PHE A 562 -18.54 22.17 2.40
CA PHE A 562 -19.48 21.06 2.45
C PHE A 562 -20.81 21.54 1.87
N ARG A 563 -21.28 20.93 0.77
CA ARG A 563 -22.54 21.35 0.12
C ARG A 563 -23.25 20.22 -0.61
N ASN A 564 -24.56 20.32 -0.76
CA ASN A 564 -25.37 19.39 -1.54
C ASN A 564 -25.20 17.92 -1.12
N ASN A 565 -24.95 17.64 0.16
CA ASN A 565 -24.81 16.27 0.66
C ASN A 565 -26.14 15.82 1.28
N LYS A 566 -26.47 14.53 1.14
CA LYS A 566 -27.63 13.92 1.78
C LYS A 566 -27.22 13.28 3.09
N ILE A 567 -27.96 13.54 4.16
CA ILE A 567 -27.73 12.92 5.49
C ILE A 567 -28.96 12.12 5.87
N GLU A 568 -28.77 10.83 6.12
CA GLU A 568 -29.81 9.86 6.48
C GLU A 568 -29.44 9.26 7.84
N LYS A 569 -30.40 9.23 8.77
CA LYS A 569 -30.19 8.57 10.06
C LYS A 569 -30.48 7.08 9.95
N THR A 570 -29.62 6.26 10.55
CA THR A 570 -29.79 4.80 10.64
C THR A 570 -29.85 4.34 12.10
N THR A 571 -30.19 3.07 12.31
CA THR A 571 -30.17 2.39 13.61
C THR A 571 -29.42 1.04 13.54
N ASP A 572 -28.51 0.91 12.57
CA ASP A 572 -27.82 -0.36 12.27
C ASP A 572 -26.74 -0.72 13.31
N TYR A 573 -26.34 0.27 14.10
CA TYR A 573 -25.41 0.17 15.22
C TYR A 573 -25.95 0.94 16.43
N GLU A 574 -25.55 0.50 17.62
CA GLU A 574 -25.97 1.14 18.86
C GLU A 574 -25.26 2.48 19.05
N PHE A 575 -26.00 3.47 19.55
CA PHE A 575 -25.42 4.72 20.02
C PHE A 575 -24.89 4.51 21.45
N LEU A 576 -23.68 3.95 21.52
CA LEU A 576 -23.00 3.58 22.75
C LEU A 576 -22.91 4.74 23.77
N ASP A 577 -22.92 4.42 25.07
CA ASP A 577 -22.97 5.41 26.17
C ASP A 577 -21.83 6.43 26.16
N TRP A 578 -20.64 6.05 25.72
CA TRP A 578 -19.51 6.97 25.59
C TRP A 578 -19.77 8.15 24.64
N PHE A 579 -20.57 7.97 23.57
CA PHE A 579 -20.93 9.04 22.64
C PHE A 579 -21.92 10.02 23.28
N LYS A 580 -22.77 9.54 24.20
CA LYS A 580 -23.76 10.38 24.91
C LYS A 580 -23.10 11.49 25.72
N ASN A 581 -21.87 11.26 26.19
CA ASN A 581 -21.13 12.21 27.01
C ASN A 581 -20.27 13.20 26.21
N MET A 582 -20.19 13.07 24.88
CA MET A 582 -19.25 13.85 24.03
C MET A 582 -19.87 15.06 23.33
N ASN A 583 -21.16 15.35 23.54
CA ASN A 583 -21.90 16.45 22.88
C ASN A 583 -21.64 16.52 21.35
N LEU A 584 -21.84 15.38 20.68
CA LEU A 584 -21.48 15.24 19.27
C LEU A 584 -22.34 16.13 18.36
N GLN A 585 -21.67 16.80 17.42
CA GLN A 585 -22.28 17.60 16.37
C GLN A 585 -21.88 17.04 15.01
N ASN A 586 -22.66 17.35 13.96
CA ASN A 586 -22.32 16.93 12.59
C ASN A 586 -20.93 17.43 12.16
N PHE A 587 -20.51 18.59 12.67
CA PHE A 587 -19.26 19.25 12.33
C PHE A 587 -18.54 19.66 13.61
N MET A 588 -17.39 19.04 13.88
CA MET A 588 -16.53 19.30 15.03
C MET A 588 -15.14 19.74 14.54
N LEU A 589 -15.08 20.95 13.97
CA LEU A 589 -13.84 21.55 13.46
C LEU A 589 -13.37 22.67 14.38
N THR A 590 -12.12 22.61 14.82
CA THR A 590 -11.50 23.66 15.65
C THR A 590 -10.32 24.29 14.91
N ASN A 591 -9.88 25.48 15.33
CA ASN A 591 -8.65 26.12 14.84
C ASN A 591 -8.54 26.18 13.30
N SER A 592 -9.67 26.42 12.64
CA SER A 592 -9.82 26.31 11.19
C SER A 592 -10.40 27.61 10.62
N SER A 593 -10.17 27.88 9.34
CA SER A 593 -10.60 29.11 8.66
C SER A 593 -11.30 28.82 7.33
N ASN A 594 -12.12 29.76 6.88
CA ASN A 594 -12.81 29.71 5.59
C ASN A 594 -13.68 28.44 5.42
N LEU A 595 -14.44 28.10 6.46
CA LEU A 595 -15.37 26.97 6.45
C LEU A 595 -16.72 27.40 5.88
N LYS A 596 -17.22 26.68 4.89
CA LYS A 596 -18.54 26.88 4.29
C LYS A 596 -19.34 25.59 4.42
N ILE A 597 -20.35 25.59 5.29
CA ILE A 597 -21.22 24.43 5.52
C ILE A 597 -22.63 24.78 5.04
N GLU A 598 -22.97 24.27 3.86
CA GLU A 598 -24.29 24.36 3.25
C GLU A 598 -25.01 23.03 3.54
N LYS A 599 -26.07 23.10 4.36
CA LYS A 599 -26.86 21.93 4.78
C LYS A 599 -27.83 21.49 3.71
#